data_AF-A0A485KDG3-F1
#
_entry.id   AF-A0A485KDG3-F1
#
_cell.length_a   1.000
_cell.length_b   1.000
_cell.length_c   1.000
_cell.angle_alpha   90.00
_cell.angle_beta   90.00
_cell.angle_gamma   90.00
#
_symmetry.space_group_name_H-M   'P 1'
#
loop_
_entity.id
_entity.type
_entity.pdbx_description
1 polymer ?
#
loop_
_entity_poly.entity_id
_entity_poly.type
_entity_poly.pdbx_seq_one_letter_code
_entity_poly.pdbx_strand_id
1 'polypeptide(L)'
;MSFPGNQSVQKSTLANMSAILTKSLSRAVSRTTQQVRHMSAHGTEAEALDQMSLWTKISQGAMAFTGVLTVVSLGAHFSHPHEDHHDGPVYSHNKIRTKPYPWKYSDCNIFDSHCKELARAAEQGLSH
;
A
#
# COMPACT_ATOMS: atom_id res chain seq x y z
N MET A 1 12.58 27.94 75.18
CA MET A 1 13.04 27.18 74.00
C MET A 1 11.87 26.38 73.45
N SER A 2 11.75 26.33 72.12
CA SER A 2 10.84 25.51 71.27
C SER A 2 9.42 26.02 70.95
N PHE A 3 9.29 26.59 69.74
CA PHE A 3 8.19 26.34 68.77
C PHE A 3 8.20 24.86 68.31
N PRO A 4 7.13 24.23 67.76
CA PRO A 4 6.31 24.63 66.57
C PRO A 4 4.81 24.22 66.68
N GLY A 5 3.89 24.26 65.71
CA GLY A 5 3.91 24.45 64.26
C GLY A 5 2.47 24.42 63.66
N ASN A 6 2.37 24.88 62.42
CA ASN A 6 1.16 25.22 61.65
C ASN A 6 0.71 24.06 60.71
N GLN A 7 -0.57 23.69 60.73
CA GLN A 7 -1.21 22.80 59.74
C GLN A 7 -2.68 23.17 59.54
N SER A 8 -3.07 23.72 58.38
CA SER A 8 -4.43 23.52 57.81
C SER A 8 -4.66 24.10 56.39
N VAL A 9 -3.64 24.37 55.58
CA VAL A 9 -3.79 24.93 54.20
C VAL A 9 -4.19 23.88 53.13
N GLN A 10 -4.93 22.81 53.46
CA GLN A 10 -5.18 21.70 52.51
C GLN A 10 -6.63 21.33 52.20
N LYS A 11 -7.65 22.06 52.69
CA LYS A 11 -9.06 21.63 52.49
C LYS A 11 -9.81 22.24 51.29
N SER A 12 -9.19 23.07 50.45
CA SER A 12 -9.92 23.85 49.42
C SER A 12 -9.79 23.38 47.95
N THR A 13 -9.03 22.32 47.64
CA THR A 13 -8.73 21.97 46.23
C THR A 13 -9.53 20.81 45.64
N LEU A 14 -10.28 20.03 46.42
CA LEU A 14 -10.96 18.82 45.93
C LEU A 14 -12.37 19.05 45.36
N ALA A 15 -13.04 20.17 45.68
CA ALA A 15 -14.41 20.41 45.22
C ALA A 15 -14.52 20.87 43.75
N ASN A 16 -13.43 21.42 43.18
CA ASN A 16 -13.47 22.04 41.85
C ASN A 16 -13.19 21.09 40.67
N MET A 17 -12.71 19.86 40.93
CA MET A 17 -12.37 18.91 39.87
C MET A 17 -13.56 18.08 39.35
N SER A 18 -14.63 17.91 40.14
CA SER A 18 -15.82 17.14 39.71
C SER A 18 -16.78 17.91 38.79
N ALA A 19 -16.75 19.24 38.82
CA ALA A 19 -17.64 20.09 38.01
C ALA A 19 -17.17 20.27 36.56
N ILE A 20 -15.89 20.03 36.27
CA ILE A 20 -15.30 20.18 34.94
C ILE A 20 -15.51 18.90 34.11
N LEU A 21 -15.52 17.73 34.76
CA LEU A 21 -15.68 16.43 34.10
C LEU A 21 -17.12 16.20 33.62
N THR A 22 -18.12 16.73 34.33
CA THR A 22 -19.54 16.56 33.97
C THR A 22 -19.98 17.48 32.82
N LYS A 23 -19.36 18.67 32.67
CA LYS A 23 -19.68 19.59 31.56
C LYS A 23 -19.11 19.17 30.21
N SER A 24 -18.05 18.34 30.17
CA SER A 24 -17.46 17.87 28.91
C SER A 24 -18.22 16.69 28.31
N LEU A 25 -18.82 15.82 29.11
CA LEU A 25 -19.64 14.70 28.62
C LEU A 25 -21.00 15.15 28.05
N SER A 26 -21.62 16.20 28.61
CA SER A 26 -22.92 16.68 28.12
C SER A 26 -22.87 17.24 26.70
N ARG A 27 -21.71 17.72 26.22
CA ARG A 27 -21.55 18.15 24.81
C ARG A 27 -21.29 17.00 23.85
N ALA A 28 -20.81 15.86 24.34
CA ALA A 28 -20.57 14.67 23.53
C ALA A 28 -21.88 13.92 23.22
N VAL A 29 -22.87 13.96 24.13
CA VAL A 29 -24.15 13.25 24.00
C VAL A 29 -25.18 14.01 23.15
N SER A 30 -25.12 15.34 23.06
CA SER A 30 -26.07 16.12 22.23
C SER A 30 -25.77 16.10 20.73
N ARG A 31 -24.70 15.42 20.29
CA ARG A 31 -24.40 15.23 18.85
C ARG A 31 -25.04 13.98 18.26
N THR A 32 -25.72 13.18 19.06
CA THR A 32 -26.27 11.87 18.65
C THR A 32 -27.75 11.92 18.27
N THR A 33 -28.44 13.05 18.46
CA THR A 33 -29.84 13.20 18.04
C THR A 33 -29.92 13.76 16.62
N GLN A 34 -30.13 12.84 15.68
CA GLN A 34 -30.55 13.04 14.29
C GLN A 34 -29.50 13.61 13.32
N GLN A 35 -28.44 12.84 13.05
CA GLN A 35 -27.87 12.85 11.71
C GLN A 35 -28.84 12.10 10.78
N VAL A 36 -29.82 12.82 10.20
CA VAL A 36 -30.62 12.30 9.09
C VAL A 36 -29.68 12.09 7.91
N ARG A 37 -29.42 10.83 7.55
CA ARG A 37 -28.62 10.49 6.37
C ARG A 37 -29.47 10.78 5.14
N HIS A 38 -29.26 11.92 4.50
CA HIS A 38 -29.77 12.19 3.16
C HIS A 38 -29.03 11.28 2.17
N MET A 39 -29.53 10.05 2.01
CA MET A 39 -29.07 9.08 1.00
C MET A 39 -29.80 9.33 -0.31
N SER A 40 -29.85 10.58 -0.79
CA SER A 40 -30.40 10.88 -2.11
C SER A 40 -29.37 10.55 -3.19
N ALA A 41 -29.83 9.91 -4.28
CA ALA A 41 -29.00 9.47 -5.40
C ALA A 41 -28.20 10.60 -6.09
N HIS A 42 -28.59 11.86 -5.85
CA HIS A 42 -27.82 13.06 -6.15
C HIS A 42 -27.83 13.92 -4.89
N GLY A 43 -26.68 14.06 -4.24
CA GLY A 43 -26.48 15.04 -3.17
C GLY A 43 -26.65 16.46 -3.71
N THR A 44 -26.69 17.44 -2.82
CA THR A 44 -26.64 18.86 -3.23
C THR A 44 -25.36 19.12 -4.05
N GLU A 45 -25.37 20.13 -4.92
CA GLU A 45 -24.17 20.48 -5.71
C GLU A 45 -22.95 20.66 -4.81
N ALA A 46 -23.11 21.31 -3.66
CA ALA A 46 -22.05 21.49 -2.68
C ALA A 46 -21.47 20.15 -2.16
N GLU A 47 -22.31 19.15 -1.88
CA GLU A 47 -21.86 17.82 -1.46
C GLU A 47 -21.15 17.07 -2.59
N ALA A 48 -21.61 17.22 -3.83
CA ALA A 48 -20.94 16.63 -5.00
C ALA A 48 -19.55 17.24 -5.21
N LEU A 49 -19.39 18.56 -5.03
CA LEU A 49 -18.09 19.22 -5.13
C LEU A 49 -17.13 18.76 -4.02
N ASP A 50 -17.64 18.60 -2.79
CA ASP A 50 -16.82 18.14 -1.66
C ASP A 50 -16.34 16.69 -1.87
N GLN A 51 -17.23 15.79 -2.32
CA GLN A 51 -16.85 14.41 -2.65
C GLN A 51 -15.82 14.33 -3.79
N MET A 52 -15.98 15.14 -4.84
CA MET A 52 -14.98 15.29 -5.90
C MET A 52 -13.61 15.66 -5.30
N SER A 53 -13.58 16.65 -4.41
CA SER A 53 -12.34 17.18 -3.86
C SER A 53 -11.64 16.17 -2.95
N LEU A 54 -12.43 15.42 -2.18
CA LEU A 54 -11.97 14.35 -1.31
C LEU A 54 -11.31 13.23 -2.13
N TRP A 55 -12.00 12.70 -3.16
CA TRP A 55 -11.47 11.62 -3.98
C TRP A 55 -10.26 12.06 -4.83
N THR A 56 -10.21 13.32 -5.25
CA THR A 56 -9.04 13.87 -5.94
C THR A 56 -7.82 13.85 -5.01
N LYS A 57 -7.97 14.31 -3.77
CA LYS A 57 -6.87 14.31 -2.78
C LYS A 57 -6.44 12.90 -2.39
N ILE A 58 -7.39 11.99 -2.23
CA ILE A 58 -7.09 10.57 -1.98
C ILE A 58 -6.29 9.98 -3.15
N SER A 59 -6.70 10.25 -4.38
CA SER A 59 -6.01 9.76 -5.57
C SER A 59 -4.61 10.34 -5.70
N GLN A 60 -4.42 11.62 -5.38
CA GLN A 60 -3.09 12.25 -5.32
C GLN A 60 -2.20 11.55 -4.28
N GLY A 61 -2.74 11.24 -3.10
CA GLY A 61 -2.03 10.47 -2.07
C GLY A 61 -1.69 9.05 -2.52
N ALA A 62 -2.63 8.37 -3.18
CA ALA A 62 -2.43 7.03 -3.71
C ALA A 62 -1.32 6.99 -4.78
N MET A 63 -1.32 7.96 -5.71
CA MET A 63 -0.27 8.10 -6.73
C MET A 63 1.11 8.32 -6.10
N ALA A 64 1.21 9.20 -5.09
CA ALA A 64 2.46 9.44 -4.39
C ALA A 64 2.96 8.16 -3.70
N PHE A 65 2.06 7.42 -3.02
CA PHE A 65 2.39 6.16 -2.36
C PHE A 65 2.88 5.09 -3.35
N THR A 66 2.14 4.87 -4.46
CA THR A 66 2.56 3.92 -5.49
C THR A 66 3.84 4.35 -6.19
N GLY A 67 4.07 5.65 -6.36
CA GLY A 67 5.29 6.20 -6.93
C GLY A 67 6.52 5.87 -6.09
N VAL A 68 6.43 6.04 -4.77
CA VAL A 68 7.50 5.66 -3.83
C VAL A 68 7.79 4.16 -3.90
N LEU A 69 6.75 3.31 -3.83
CA LEU A 69 6.92 1.86 -3.93
C LEU A 69 7.56 1.44 -5.26
N THR A 70 7.21 2.12 -6.35
CA THR A 70 7.80 1.86 -7.67
C THR A 70 9.29 2.18 -7.67
N VAL A 71 9.72 3.35 -7.18
CA VAL A 71 11.14 3.72 -7.13
C VAL A 71 11.93 2.77 -6.24
N VAL A 72 11.39 2.39 -5.08
CA VAL A 72 12.03 1.42 -4.19
C VAL A 72 12.18 0.05 -4.87
N SER A 73 11.12 -0.42 -5.54
CA SER A 73 11.14 -1.71 -6.25
C SER A 73 12.13 -1.69 -7.42
N LEU A 74 12.18 -0.59 -8.18
CA LEU A 74 13.18 -0.42 -9.25
C LEU A 74 14.60 -0.44 -8.67
N GLY A 75 14.86 0.33 -7.60
CA GLY A 75 16.16 0.36 -6.96
C GLY A 75 16.60 -1.01 -6.42
N ALA A 76 15.69 -1.77 -5.82
CA ALA A 76 16.00 -3.10 -5.28
C ALA A 76 16.17 -4.16 -6.38
N HIS A 77 15.37 -4.13 -7.45
CA HIS A 77 15.34 -5.18 -8.47
C HIS A 77 16.28 -4.97 -9.65
N PHE A 78 16.70 -3.74 -9.94
CA PHE A 78 17.68 -3.46 -11.00
C PHE A 78 19.13 -3.39 -10.50
N SER A 79 19.36 -3.43 -9.19
CA SER A 79 20.71 -3.32 -8.59
C SER A 79 21.40 -4.65 -8.33
N HIS A 80 20.71 -5.78 -8.49
CA HIS A 80 21.31 -7.11 -8.44
C HIS A 80 21.33 -7.74 -9.84
N PRO A 81 22.36 -8.56 -10.16
CA PRO A 81 22.33 -9.37 -11.37
C PRO A 81 21.11 -10.29 -11.29
N HIS A 82 20.28 -10.27 -12.33
CA HIS A 82 19.28 -11.32 -12.51
C HIS A 82 20.06 -12.60 -12.77
N GLU A 83 20.15 -13.48 -11.77
CA GLU A 83 20.81 -14.77 -11.97
C GLU A 83 20.07 -15.51 -13.07
N ASP A 84 20.74 -15.66 -14.20
CA ASP A 84 20.29 -16.50 -15.29
C ASP A 84 20.29 -17.96 -14.80
N HIS A 85 19.19 -18.39 -14.18
CA HIS A 85 19.01 -19.77 -13.72
C HIS A 85 18.87 -20.79 -14.88
N HIS A 86 19.43 -20.47 -16.05
CA HIS A 86 19.41 -21.30 -17.24
C HIS A 86 20.25 -22.58 -17.08
N ASP A 87 21.19 -22.62 -16.14
CA ASP A 87 22.09 -23.75 -15.87
C ASP A 87 21.62 -24.68 -14.73
N GLY A 88 20.36 -24.53 -14.29
CA GLY A 88 19.78 -25.41 -13.29
C GLY A 88 19.68 -26.88 -13.77
N PRO A 89 19.65 -27.86 -12.85
CA PRO A 89 19.51 -29.27 -13.20
C PRO A 89 18.25 -29.52 -14.04
N VAL A 90 18.40 -30.19 -15.18
CA VAL A 90 17.28 -30.55 -16.05
C VAL A 90 16.59 -31.78 -15.49
N TYR A 91 15.43 -31.57 -14.87
CA TYR A 91 14.58 -32.66 -14.41
C TYR A 91 13.68 -33.19 -15.54
N SER A 92 13.26 -34.45 -15.45
CA SER A 92 12.38 -35.10 -16.45
C SER A 92 11.03 -34.42 -16.63
N HIS A 93 10.58 -33.64 -15.64
CA HIS A 93 9.35 -32.86 -15.70
C HIS A 93 9.54 -31.45 -16.26
N ASN A 94 10.78 -31.01 -16.45
CA ASN A 94 11.09 -29.71 -17.06
C ASN A 94 11.12 -29.85 -18.58
N LYS A 95 10.68 -28.80 -19.28
CA LYS A 95 10.61 -28.76 -20.75
C LYS A 95 9.86 -29.96 -21.37
N ILE A 96 8.81 -30.48 -20.72
CA ILE A 96 7.96 -31.51 -21.33
C ILE A 96 7.34 -30.96 -22.62
N ARG A 97 7.61 -31.66 -23.72
CA ARG A 97 7.09 -31.34 -25.05
C ARG A 97 6.47 -32.58 -25.67
N THR A 98 5.15 -32.54 -25.86
CA THR A 98 4.44 -33.54 -26.67
C THR A 98 4.22 -33.06 -28.11
N LYS A 99 4.28 -31.73 -28.35
CA LYS A 99 4.09 -31.10 -29.65
C LYS A 99 5.01 -29.88 -29.80
N PRO A 100 5.56 -29.62 -31.00
CA PRO A 100 6.32 -28.41 -31.27
C PRO A 100 5.44 -27.16 -31.22
N TYR A 101 6.06 -26.04 -30.86
CA TYR A 101 5.39 -24.75 -30.89
C TYR A 101 5.20 -24.19 -32.31
N PRO A 102 4.18 -23.33 -32.54
CA PRO A 102 3.85 -22.80 -33.86
C PRO A 102 4.70 -21.59 -34.30
N TRP A 103 5.90 -21.39 -33.74
CA TRP A 103 6.80 -20.29 -34.11
C TRP A 103 8.17 -20.82 -34.55
N LYS A 104 9.00 -19.95 -35.15
CA LYS A 104 10.28 -20.31 -35.82
C LYS A 104 11.15 -21.26 -34.99
N TYR A 105 11.50 -20.88 -33.76
CA TYR A 105 12.25 -21.73 -32.84
C TYR A 105 11.29 -22.58 -32.00
N SER A 106 10.81 -23.67 -32.59
CA SER A 106 9.69 -24.48 -32.07
C SER A 106 9.93 -25.15 -30.72
N ASP A 107 11.20 -25.23 -30.28
CA ASP A 107 11.58 -25.78 -28.97
C ASP A 107 11.74 -24.72 -27.86
N CYS A 108 11.84 -23.43 -28.22
CA CYS A 108 11.97 -22.35 -27.25
C CYS A 108 10.59 -21.85 -26.81
N ASN A 109 10.42 -21.52 -25.53
CA ASN A 109 9.18 -20.90 -25.01
C ASN A 109 8.97 -19.49 -25.58
N ILE A 110 7.74 -18.97 -25.48
CA ILE A 110 7.39 -17.66 -26.03
C ILE A 110 8.16 -16.50 -25.38
N PHE A 111 8.48 -16.57 -24.10
CA PHE A 111 9.23 -15.54 -23.36
C PHE A 111 10.67 -15.97 -23.00
N ASP A 112 11.19 -17.02 -23.63
CA ASP A 112 12.55 -17.48 -23.41
C ASP A 112 13.48 -16.82 -24.45
N SER A 113 13.96 -15.62 -24.11
CA SER A 113 14.87 -14.84 -24.96
C SER A 113 16.21 -15.53 -25.13
N HIS A 114 16.75 -16.11 -24.05
CA HIS A 114 18.03 -16.80 -24.05
C HIS A 114 18.02 -18.02 -24.99
N CYS A 115 17.01 -18.89 -24.93
CA CYS A 115 16.88 -20.02 -25.86
C CYS A 115 16.79 -19.56 -27.31
N LYS A 116 16.04 -18.49 -27.59
CA LYS A 116 15.92 -17.94 -28.95
C LYS A 116 17.22 -17.35 -29.46
N GLU A 117 18.00 -16.71 -28.59
CA GLU A 117 19.32 -16.19 -28.93
C GLU A 117 20.29 -17.31 -29.28
N LEU A 118 20.35 -18.37 -28.46
CA LEU A 118 21.15 -19.56 -28.73
C LEU A 118 20.72 -20.27 -30.02
N ALA A 119 19.41 -20.44 -30.25
CA ALA A 119 18.90 -21.07 -31.46
C ALA A 119 19.26 -20.25 -32.72
N ARG A 120 19.19 -18.91 -32.63
CA ARG A 120 19.62 -18.00 -33.70
C ARG A 120 21.12 -18.08 -33.94
N ALA A 121 21.93 -18.09 -32.88
CA ALA A 121 23.39 -18.20 -32.99
C ALA A 121 23.80 -19.56 -33.60
N ALA A 122 23.13 -20.64 -33.23
CA ALA A 122 23.34 -21.97 -33.81
C ALA A 122 22.95 -21.99 -35.31
N GLU A 123 21.83 -21.37 -35.68
CA GLU A 123 21.42 -21.23 -37.09
C GLU A 123 22.47 -20.45 -37.91
N GLN A 124 23.04 -19.38 -37.33
CA GLN A 124 24.09 -18.58 -37.97
C GLN A 124 25.43 -19.35 -38.07
N GLY A 125 25.82 -20.07 -37.02
CA GLY A 125 27.05 -20.87 -37.01
C GLY A 125 27.02 -22.07 -37.95
N LEU A 126 25.83 -22.62 -38.23
CA LEU A 126 25.61 -23.69 -39.22
C LEU A 126 25.57 -23.17 -40.67
N SER A 127 25.49 -21.85 -40.88
CA SER A 127 25.46 -21.22 -42.20
C SER A 127 26.85 -20.85 -42.76
N HIS A 128 27.90 -21.11 -41.99
CA HIS A 128 29.31 -20.98 -42.36
C HIS A 128 29.96 -22.35 -42.60
#